data_AF-A0A257KPX9-F1
#
_entry.id   AF-A0A257KPX9-F1
#
_cell.length_a   1.000
_cell.length_b   1.000
_cell.length_c   1.000
_cell.angle_alpha   90.00
_cell.angle_beta   90.00
_cell.angle_gamma   90.00
#
_symmetry.space_group_name_H-M   'P 1'
#
loop_
_entity.id
_entity.type
_entity.pdbx_description
1 polymer ?
#
loop_
_entity_poly.entity_id
_entity_poly.type
_entity_poly.pdbx_seq_one_letter_code
_entity_poly.pdbx_strand_id
1 'polypeptide(L)'
;MLLWTEKRTRSCSLRASTSALYVTAFAMVLAGSAAAQELPPGNPLAVPKAKLPATAVAPPAKPPALLTVEAIAARALPAIVTVLVKDRRGELVKSGSGFFIEPKKLITNVHVISGGGIVSVATLDRKEYQVTAARTDEEHDLALLDVPDALNINPLPIGNPDILAIGETVVAAGSPLGMQGTISTGIVSAKRLVKNVAVIQTTAPISQGSSGGPLINSRGEVVGVNSFLAVGGQNLNFAQLSTHIAALQKGGGKTVDFSRGDSVAPTSDAADPNQDIILSMLAQASFSGTEFKQSLIGDAELVLLDPMRRQAYFALKQDLQDSNDRKRVDATAAKFVADVSRVSLGSDDGMQSRFATAVFRRSPEKWVFFGTDFDNLRLRTGGALTFKFKSADYSISSGELRSFIDNASVRGGVLTVNTAHYAKELGRRSVTNWGAVVARPGEPSMARLARTITKDVPEADKKVQRLVDFVAEEIVTDGVQAAGLAKRASEVLMTRKGTPAQKAVLLASLLEQIPVEYALIYSGYDVWVAVPQGNFRNDNFMSITFATRQWTMLDLSRAGFVIGQTKAINIPDQNALALAQRPQQDGRLYHRTTGMPVGSL
;
A
#
# COMPACT_ATOMS: atom_id res chain seq x y z
N MET A 1 29.47 12.99 40.57
CA MET A 1 29.54 14.28 41.29
C MET A 1 28.10 14.77 41.44
N LEU A 2 27.60 14.74 42.69
CA LEU A 2 26.23 15.05 43.18
C LEU A 2 25.11 14.16 42.59
N LEU A 3 24.63 13.03 43.18
CA LEU A 3 24.42 12.55 44.56
C LEU A 3 23.42 13.37 45.40
N TRP A 4 22.19 12.86 45.54
CA TRP A 4 21.48 12.58 46.82
C TRP A 4 20.08 11.95 46.53
N THR A 5 19.83 10.63 46.59
CA THR A 5 19.63 9.68 47.71
C THR A 5 18.33 9.88 48.51
N GLU A 6 17.34 8.98 48.39
CA GLU A 6 17.01 7.81 49.27
C GLU A 6 15.85 8.16 50.24
N LYS A 7 14.94 7.29 50.72
CA LYS A 7 14.90 5.83 50.90
C LYS A 7 13.45 5.41 51.28
N ARG A 8 13.04 4.20 50.85
CA ARG A 8 12.46 3.05 51.62
C ARG A 8 11.54 3.34 52.84
N THR A 9 10.43 2.64 53.15
CA THR A 9 10.10 1.20 53.05
C THR A 9 8.65 0.92 53.51
N ARG A 10 8.03 -0.11 52.90
CA ARG A 10 7.06 -1.14 53.38
C ARG A 10 6.30 -0.97 54.73
N SER A 11 4.97 -1.19 54.68
CA SER A 11 4.17 -2.16 55.51
C SER A 11 2.66 -1.99 55.18
N CYS A 12 1.98 -2.95 54.57
CA CYS A 12 1.18 -4.02 55.20
C CYS A 12 0.13 -3.54 56.23
N SER A 13 -1.17 -3.58 55.85
CA SER A 13 -2.27 -4.29 56.55
C SER A 13 -3.65 -3.64 56.41
N LEU A 14 -4.59 -4.50 56.00
CA LEU A 14 -6.00 -4.64 56.34
C LEU A 14 -6.86 -3.50 56.92
N ARG A 15 -8.11 -3.53 56.41
CA ARG A 15 -9.43 -3.29 57.04
C ARG A 15 -10.05 -1.89 56.98
N ALA A 16 -11.04 -1.84 56.09
CA ALA A 16 -12.38 -1.28 56.24
C ALA A 16 -12.80 -0.75 57.63
N SER A 17 -13.41 0.44 57.63
CA SER A 17 -14.47 0.95 58.52
C SER A 17 -14.89 2.33 57.99
N THR A 18 -16.05 2.48 57.33
CA THR A 18 -17.38 2.88 57.85
C THR A 18 -17.59 4.37 58.14
N SER A 19 -18.56 4.94 57.40
CA SER A 19 -19.63 5.87 57.85
C SER A 19 -19.25 7.33 58.17
N ALA A 20 -20.09 8.38 58.07
CA ALA A 20 -21.54 8.54 57.89
C ALA A 20 -21.82 10.06 57.60
N LEU A 21 -22.90 10.49 56.92
CA LEU A 21 -24.19 11.06 57.42
C LEU A 21 -24.41 12.41 56.66
N TYR A 22 -25.57 12.85 56.15
CA TYR A 22 -26.94 13.06 56.70
C TYR A 22 -27.98 12.95 55.55
N VAL A 23 -29.13 12.23 55.61
CA VAL A 23 -30.39 12.42 56.43
C VAL A 23 -31.26 13.54 55.82
N THR A 24 -32.57 13.44 55.50
CA THR A 24 -33.80 12.83 56.12
C THR A 24 -34.95 12.87 55.06
N ALA A 25 -35.80 11.85 54.85
CA ALA A 25 -37.05 11.45 55.56
C ALA A 25 -38.31 12.24 55.15
N PHE A 26 -39.53 11.70 54.98
CA PHE A 26 -40.39 10.85 55.84
C PHE A 26 -41.44 10.12 54.92
N ALA A 27 -41.65 8.79 55.00
CA ALA A 27 -42.56 8.02 55.90
C ALA A 27 -44.00 7.85 55.35
N MET A 28 -44.81 6.83 55.60
CA MET A 28 -44.84 5.46 56.19
C MET A 28 -46.28 4.95 55.82
N VAL A 29 -46.68 3.67 55.80
CA VAL A 29 -47.00 2.81 56.95
C VAL A 29 -47.52 1.43 56.44
N LEU A 30 -46.87 0.37 56.95
CA LEU A 30 -47.30 -0.95 57.44
C LEU A 30 -48.29 -1.90 56.73
N ALA A 31 -47.75 -3.09 56.44
CA ALA A 31 -48.09 -4.44 56.93
C ALA A 31 -49.44 -5.11 56.59
N GLY A 32 -49.36 -6.38 56.15
CA GLY A 32 -50.44 -7.35 56.40
C GLY A 32 -50.62 -8.45 55.34
N SER A 33 -50.07 -9.62 55.63
CA SER A 33 -50.33 -10.99 55.17
C SER A 33 -51.54 -11.35 54.27
N ALA A 34 -51.22 -12.28 53.34
CA ALA A 34 -51.91 -13.53 53.02
C ALA A 34 -53.18 -13.56 52.11
N ALA A 35 -53.24 -14.69 51.39
CA ALA A 35 -54.34 -15.31 50.66
C ALA A 35 -54.58 -14.83 49.20
N ALA A 36 -54.18 -15.71 48.27
CA ALA A 36 -54.65 -15.71 46.89
C ALA A 36 -56.11 -16.21 46.83
N GLN A 37 -56.96 -15.49 46.11
CA GLN A 37 -58.26 -15.97 45.65
C GLN A 37 -58.59 -15.32 44.29
N GLU A 38 -58.91 -16.16 43.31
CA GLU A 38 -59.26 -15.81 41.93
C GLU A 38 -60.60 -15.06 41.84
N LEU A 39 -60.75 -14.19 40.82
CA LEU A 39 -62.04 -13.66 40.36
C LEU A 39 -62.11 -13.65 38.82
N PRO A 40 -63.33 -13.76 38.24
CA PRO A 40 -63.61 -14.35 36.93
C PRO A 40 -63.53 -13.38 35.74
N PRO A 41 -63.54 -13.88 34.48
CA PRO A 41 -63.31 -13.06 33.30
C PRO A 41 -64.58 -12.33 32.82
N GLY A 42 -64.47 -11.01 32.66
CA GLY A 42 -65.45 -10.18 31.96
C GLY A 42 -65.05 -9.97 30.49
N ASN A 43 -65.94 -10.37 29.59
CA ASN A 43 -65.77 -10.38 28.13
C ASN A 43 -66.03 -8.98 27.53
N PRO A 44 -65.30 -8.56 26.46
CA PRO A 44 -65.93 -7.71 25.46
C PRO A 44 -65.70 -8.17 24.01
N LEU A 45 -66.84 -8.40 23.35
CA LEU A 45 -67.21 -8.12 21.95
C LEU A 45 -66.35 -8.69 20.80
N ALA A 46 -66.99 -9.57 20.05
CA ALA A 46 -66.50 -10.24 18.86
C ALA A 46 -66.37 -9.31 17.64
N VAL A 47 -65.24 -9.41 16.94
CA VAL A 47 -65.04 -8.96 15.55
C VAL A 47 -65.00 -10.21 14.66
N PRO A 48 -65.74 -10.29 13.55
CA PRO A 48 -65.83 -11.52 12.75
C PRO A 48 -64.51 -11.82 12.02
N LYS A 49 -63.99 -13.04 12.20
CA LYS A 49 -62.82 -13.56 11.48
C LYS A 49 -63.21 -13.92 10.03
N ALA A 50 -62.84 -13.08 9.08
CA ALA A 50 -62.77 -13.49 7.67
C ALA A 50 -61.58 -14.45 7.48
N LYS A 51 -61.84 -15.61 6.87
CA LYS A 51 -60.86 -16.66 6.59
C LYS A 51 -60.11 -16.31 5.29
N LEU A 52 -58.88 -15.82 5.39
CA LEU A 52 -58.01 -15.61 4.22
C LEU A 52 -57.44 -16.97 3.75
N PRO A 53 -57.36 -17.23 2.44
CA PRO A 53 -56.81 -18.46 1.90
C PRO A 53 -55.30 -18.54 2.16
N ALA A 54 -54.84 -19.70 2.63
CA ALA A 54 -53.43 -19.98 2.86
C ALA A 54 -52.70 -20.17 1.53
N THR A 55 -52.09 -19.11 1.00
CA THR A 55 -50.99 -19.24 0.05
C THR A 55 -49.78 -19.81 0.80
N ALA A 56 -49.33 -21.00 0.40
CA ALA A 56 -48.11 -21.61 0.88
C ALA A 56 -46.93 -20.65 0.62
N VAL A 57 -46.40 -20.06 1.70
CA VAL A 57 -45.14 -19.31 1.66
C VAL A 57 -44.04 -20.34 1.47
N ALA A 58 -43.39 -20.31 0.31
CA ALA A 58 -42.18 -21.09 0.07
C ALA A 58 -41.16 -20.78 1.17
N PRO A 59 -40.41 -21.79 1.69
CA PRO A 59 -39.41 -21.55 2.71
C PRO A 59 -38.41 -20.48 2.24
N PRO A 60 -37.93 -19.61 3.13
CA PRO A 60 -36.98 -18.56 2.76
C PRO A 60 -35.79 -19.20 2.05
N ALA A 61 -35.48 -18.69 0.86
CA ALA A 61 -34.33 -19.12 0.09
C ALA A 61 -33.09 -19.11 1.00
N LYS A 62 -32.37 -20.24 1.04
CA LYS A 62 -31.10 -20.35 1.76
C LYS A 62 -30.24 -19.13 1.38
N PRO A 63 -29.72 -18.35 2.34
CA PRO A 63 -28.84 -17.23 2.03
C PRO A 63 -27.72 -17.72 1.10
N PRO A 64 -27.40 -16.99 0.02
CA PRO A 64 -26.35 -17.41 -0.90
C PRO A 64 -25.08 -17.69 -0.09
N ALA A 65 -24.45 -18.84 -0.34
CA ALA A 65 -23.24 -19.22 0.35
C ALA A 65 -22.17 -18.16 0.09
N LEU A 66 -21.62 -17.60 1.18
CA LEU A 66 -20.50 -16.68 1.08
C LEU A 66 -19.27 -17.44 0.57
N LEU A 67 -18.59 -16.88 -0.42
CA LEU A 67 -17.36 -17.42 -0.98
C LEU A 67 -16.20 -17.13 -0.05
N THR A 68 -15.25 -18.06 0.04
CA THR A 68 -13.96 -17.76 0.65
C THR A 68 -13.16 -16.81 -0.24
N VAL A 69 -12.12 -16.20 0.32
CA VAL A 69 -11.22 -15.30 -0.42
C VAL A 69 -10.57 -16.03 -1.59
N GLU A 70 -10.18 -17.29 -1.39
CA GLU A 70 -9.59 -18.15 -2.42
C GLU A 70 -10.57 -18.42 -3.56
N ALA A 71 -11.85 -18.66 -3.24
CA ALA A 71 -12.89 -18.87 -4.24
C ALA A 71 -13.21 -17.58 -5.02
N ILE A 72 -13.21 -16.42 -4.35
CA ILE A 72 -13.34 -15.11 -4.99
C ILE A 72 -12.17 -14.89 -5.94
N ALA A 73 -10.94 -15.14 -5.49
CA ALA A 73 -9.73 -15.01 -6.30
C ALA A 73 -9.79 -15.90 -7.55
N ALA A 74 -10.10 -17.20 -7.38
CA ALA A 74 -10.19 -18.15 -8.49
C ALA A 74 -11.21 -17.72 -9.56
N ARG A 75 -12.30 -17.08 -9.14
CA ARG A 75 -13.33 -16.55 -10.05
C ARG A 75 -12.94 -15.22 -10.70
N ALA A 76 -12.32 -14.32 -9.93
CA ALA A 76 -12.08 -12.95 -10.35
C ALA A 76 -10.83 -12.80 -11.21
N LEU A 77 -9.76 -13.50 -10.86
CA LEU A 77 -8.45 -13.36 -11.51
C LEU A 77 -8.51 -13.53 -13.04
N PRO A 78 -9.20 -14.54 -13.61
CA PRO A 78 -9.29 -14.69 -15.06
C PRO A 78 -9.98 -13.53 -15.77
N ALA A 79 -10.81 -12.75 -15.07
CA ALA A 79 -11.57 -11.63 -15.62
C ALA A 79 -10.82 -10.30 -15.52
N ILE A 80 -9.69 -10.26 -14.80
CA ILE A 80 -8.91 -9.06 -14.53
C ILE A 80 -7.75 -8.97 -15.52
N VAL A 81 -7.47 -7.76 -15.98
CA VAL A 81 -6.39 -7.46 -16.91
C VAL A 81 -5.60 -6.25 -16.46
N THR A 82 -4.39 -6.13 -16.97
CA THR A 82 -3.60 -4.90 -16.89
C THR A 82 -4.00 -4.00 -18.04
N VAL A 83 -4.43 -2.77 -17.75
CA VAL A 83 -4.63 -1.74 -18.77
C VAL A 83 -3.29 -1.07 -19.02
N LEU A 84 -2.85 -1.04 -20.27
CA LEU A 84 -1.57 -0.49 -20.71
C LEU A 84 -1.84 0.67 -21.64
N VAL A 85 -1.33 1.84 -21.27
CA VAL A 85 -1.39 3.05 -22.10
C VAL A 85 0.00 3.31 -22.63
N LYS A 86 0.13 3.46 -23.95
CA LYS A 86 1.39 3.73 -24.67
C LYS A 86 1.30 5.09 -25.38
N ASP A 87 2.43 5.75 -25.56
CA ASP A 87 2.51 6.95 -26.40
C ASP A 87 2.43 6.59 -27.90
N ARG A 88 2.50 7.60 -28.77
CA ARG A 88 2.48 7.40 -30.24
C ARG A 88 3.71 6.67 -30.78
N ARG A 89 4.79 6.54 -29.98
CA ARG A 89 6.00 5.79 -30.33
C ARG A 89 5.92 4.33 -29.87
N GLY A 90 4.86 3.96 -29.14
CA GLY A 90 4.66 2.63 -28.60
C GLY A 90 5.30 2.41 -27.23
N GLU A 91 5.91 3.44 -26.64
CA GLU A 91 6.48 3.36 -25.29
C GLU A 91 5.36 3.39 -24.27
N LEU A 92 5.36 2.46 -23.32
CA LEU A 92 4.39 2.47 -22.23
C LEU A 92 4.49 3.83 -21.53
N VAL A 93 3.36 4.51 -21.28
CA VAL A 93 3.24 5.77 -20.51
C VAL A 93 2.50 5.63 -19.17
N LYS A 94 1.56 4.68 -19.07
CA LYS A 94 0.77 4.46 -17.86
C LYS A 94 0.26 3.04 -17.81
N SER A 95 0.02 2.54 -16.61
CA SER A 95 -0.58 1.22 -16.39
C SER A 95 -1.62 1.30 -15.27
N GLY A 96 -2.60 0.40 -15.33
CA GLY A 96 -3.63 0.24 -14.31
C GLY A 96 -4.27 -1.13 -14.42
N SER A 97 -5.40 -1.30 -13.74
CA SER A 97 -6.21 -2.51 -13.79
C SER A 97 -7.51 -2.27 -14.52
N GLY A 98 -8.09 -3.35 -15.03
CA GLY A 98 -9.46 -3.38 -15.50
C GLY A 98 -10.03 -4.76 -15.34
N PHE A 99 -11.35 -4.89 -15.50
CA PHE A 99 -12.02 -6.18 -15.43
C PHE A 99 -13.20 -6.25 -16.39
N PHE A 100 -13.43 -7.44 -16.96
CA PHE A 100 -14.54 -7.66 -17.86
C PHE A 100 -15.86 -7.74 -17.10
N ILE A 101 -16.87 -7.02 -17.59
CA ILE A 101 -18.24 -7.02 -17.06
C ILE A 101 -19.23 -7.66 -18.04
N GLU A 102 -18.87 -7.68 -19.32
CA GLU A 102 -19.52 -8.39 -20.41
C GLU A 102 -18.44 -8.92 -21.36
N PRO A 103 -18.74 -9.89 -22.23
CA PRO A 103 -17.80 -10.26 -23.30
C PRO A 103 -17.37 -9.02 -24.09
N LYS A 104 -16.06 -8.85 -24.29
CA LYS A 104 -15.47 -7.73 -25.03
C LYS A 104 -15.64 -6.36 -24.39
N LYS A 105 -16.25 -6.25 -23.20
CA LYS A 105 -16.41 -4.98 -22.50
C LYS A 105 -15.80 -5.01 -21.12
N LEU A 106 -14.97 -4.00 -20.86
CA LEU A 106 -14.17 -3.90 -19.66
C LEU A 106 -14.40 -2.58 -18.95
N ILE A 107 -14.37 -2.60 -17.62
CA ILE A 107 -14.36 -1.40 -16.79
C ILE A 107 -12.94 -1.10 -16.29
N THR A 108 -12.59 0.17 -16.28
CA THR A 108 -11.41 0.74 -15.62
C THR A 108 -11.70 2.18 -15.17
N ASN A 109 -10.69 2.92 -14.71
CA ASN A 109 -10.83 4.34 -14.42
C ASN A 109 -10.47 5.23 -15.62
N VAL A 110 -11.07 6.42 -15.71
CA VAL A 110 -10.73 7.41 -16.74
C VAL A 110 -9.27 7.85 -16.60
N HIS A 111 -8.82 8.11 -15.37
CA HIS A 111 -7.44 8.52 -15.15
C HIS A 111 -6.42 7.46 -15.61
N VAL A 112 -6.77 6.18 -15.60
CA VAL A 112 -5.89 5.09 -16.07
C VAL A 112 -5.64 5.20 -17.57
N ILE A 113 -6.67 5.48 -18.37
CA ILE A 113 -6.60 5.53 -19.85
C ILE A 113 -6.25 6.91 -20.41
N SER A 114 -6.08 7.91 -19.54
CA SER A 114 -5.77 9.28 -19.94
C SER A 114 -4.29 9.49 -20.29
N GLY A 115 -4.03 10.44 -21.19
CA GLY A 115 -2.69 10.97 -21.44
C GLY A 115 -1.75 10.16 -22.32
N GLY A 116 -2.23 9.06 -22.93
CA GLY A 116 -1.51 8.36 -23.99
C GLY A 116 -2.27 8.27 -25.29
N GLY A 117 -1.63 7.67 -26.30
CA GLY A 117 -2.15 7.57 -27.67
C GLY A 117 -2.71 6.20 -28.03
N ILE A 118 -2.15 5.12 -27.45
CA ILE A 118 -2.55 3.75 -27.74
C ILE A 118 -2.95 3.09 -26.42
N VAL A 119 -4.14 2.49 -26.38
CA VAL A 119 -4.63 1.77 -25.20
C VAL A 119 -4.79 0.28 -25.55
N SER A 120 -4.23 -0.56 -24.69
CA SER A 120 -4.26 -2.02 -24.84
C SER A 120 -4.51 -2.66 -23.48
N VAL A 121 -4.94 -3.91 -23.46
CA VAL A 121 -5.13 -4.68 -22.24
C VAL A 121 -4.36 -5.99 -22.31
N ALA A 122 -3.69 -6.37 -21.22
CA ALA A 122 -2.94 -7.61 -21.09
C ALA A 122 -3.60 -8.54 -20.08
N THR A 123 -3.98 -9.74 -20.51
CA THR A 123 -4.51 -10.81 -19.65
C THR A 123 -3.41 -11.46 -18.79
N LEU A 124 -3.81 -12.28 -17.82
CA LEU A 124 -2.90 -13.00 -16.91
C LEU A 124 -1.87 -13.89 -17.63
N ASP A 125 -2.23 -14.43 -18.80
CA ASP A 125 -1.36 -15.21 -19.68
C ASP A 125 -0.49 -14.33 -20.59
N ARG A 126 -0.44 -13.01 -20.31
CA ARG A 126 0.30 -11.98 -21.04
C ARG A 126 -0.12 -11.78 -22.49
N LYS A 127 -1.32 -12.24 -22.87
CA LYS A 127 -1.86 -11.92 -24.18
C LYS A 127 -2.39 -10.48 -24.20
N GLU A 128 -1.93 -9.71 -25.18
CA GLU A 128 -2.32 -8.30 -25.35
C GLU A 128 -3.47 -8.20 -26.37
N TYR A 129 -4.47 -7.39 -26.03
CA TYR A 129 -5.62 -7.07 -26.89
C TYR A 129 -5.72 -5.55 -27.04
N GLN A 130 -6.02 -5.09 -28.25
CA GLN A 130 -6.21 -3.67 -28.51
C GLN A 130 -7.57 -3.19 -28.02
N VAL A 131 -7.60 -1.99 -27.45
CA VAL A 131 -8.84 -1.28 -27.11
C VAL A 131 -9.21 -0.39 -28.28
N THR A 132 -10.42 -0.56 -28.83
CA THR A 132 -10.84 0.21 -30.02
C THR A 132 -11.60 1.48 -29.65
N ALA A 133 -12.35 1.46 -28.55
CA ALA A 133 -13.14 2.60 -28.11
C ALA A 133 -13.31 2.62 -26.59
N ALA A 134 -13.68 3.78 -26.06
CA ALA A 134 -14.13 3.95 -24.68
C ALA A 134 -15.39 4.80 -24.59
N ARG A 135 -16.21 4.53 -23.57
CA ARG A 135 -17.17 5.49 -23.01
C ARG A 135 -16.69 5.94 -21.64
N THR A 136 -16.53 7.24 -21.44
CA THR A 136 -15.97 7.82 -20.20
C THR A 136 -17.01 8.61 -19.42
N ASP A 137 -17.06 8.35 -18.12
CA ASP A 137 -17.76 9.14 -17.12
C ASP A 137 -16.68 9.79 -16.23
N GLU A 138 -16.35 11.03 -16.55
CA GLU A 138 -15.30 11.79 -15.86
C GLU A 138 -15.72 12.17 -14.43
N GLU A 139 -17.02 12.33 -14.17
CA GLU A 139 -17.54 12.68 -12.84
C GLU A 139 -17.30 11.55 -11.84
N HIS A 140 -17.51 10.31 -12.27
CA HIS A 140 -17.33 9.11 -11.46
C HIS A 140 -15.97 8.42 -11.70
N ASP A 141 -15.10 8.97 -12.55
CA ASP A 141 -13.81 8.40 -12.96
C ASP A 141 -13.95 6.93 -13.43
N LEU A 142 -14.96 6.64 -14.25
CA LEU A 142 -15.19 5.32 -14.82
C LEU A 142 -15.09 5.33 -16.34
N ALA A 143 -14.45 4.32 -16.90
CA ALA A 143 -14.38 4.10 -18.33
C ALA A 143 -14.80 2.68 -18.70
N LEU A 144 -15.71 2.58 -19.67
CA LEU A 144 -16.11 1.33 -20.32
C LEU A 144 -15.35 1.19 -21.63
N LEU A 145 -14.44 0.22 -21.70
CA LEU A 145 -13.59 -0.06 -22.85
C LEU A 145 -14.18 -1.17 -23.72
N ASP A 146 -14.12 -0.97 -25.04
CA ASP A 146 -14.47 -1.97 -26.04
C ASP A 146 -13.19 -2.68 -26.53
N VAL A 147 -13.15 -4.01 -26.33
CA VAL A 147 -11.99 -4.88 -26.60
C VAL A 147 -12.46 -6.04 -27.50
N PRO A 148 -12.67 -5.80 -28.81
CA PRO A 148 -13.44 -6.70 -29.68
C PRO A 148 -12.82 -8.09 -29.86
N ASP A 149 -11.50 -8.21 -29.73
CA ASP A 149 -10.72 -9.43 -29.93
C ASP A 149 -10.50 -10.25 -28.65
N ALA A 150 -10.96 -9.75 -27.50
CA ALA A 150 -10.88 -10.46 -26.23
C ALA A 150 -11.90 -11.60 -26.18
N LEU A 151 -11.50 -12.77 -26.67
CA LEU A 151 -12.30 -14.00 -26.67
C LEU A 151 -12.10 -14.80 -25.38
N ASN A 152 -13.15 -15.48 -24.93
CA ASN A 152 -13.13 -16.47 -23.84
C ASN A 152 -12.79 -15.96 -22.43
N ILE A 153 -13.06 -14.68 -22.14
CA ILE A 153 -12.92 -14.13 -20.79
C ILE A 153 -14.29 -14.12 -20.10
N ASN A 154 -14.39 -14.80 -18.97
CA ASN A 154 -15.62 -14.85 -18.17
C ASN A 154 -15.78 -13.52 -17.41
N PRO A 155 -16.86 -12.77 -17.61
CA PRO A 155 -17.04 -11.50 -16.91
C PRO A 155 -17.40 -11.66 -15.44
N LEU A 156 -17.10 -10.63 -14.64
CA LEU A 156 -17.50 -10.55 -13.26
C LEU A 156 -18.94 -10.03 -13.12
N PRO A 157 -19.77 -10.64 -12.25
CA PRO A 157 -21.10 -10.10 -11.98
C PRO A 157 -21.00 -8.79 -11.21
N ILE A 158 -21.84 -7.82 -11.57
CA ILE A 158 -21.97 -6.56 -10.85
C ILE A 158 -22.99 -6.73 -9.71
N GLY A 159 -22.59 -6.38 -8.50
CA GLY A 159 -23.42 -6.40 -7.30
C GLY A 159 -23.95 -5.02 -6.94
N ASN A 160 -24.95 -4.99 -6.06
CA ASN A 160 -25.52 -3.74 -5.54
C ASN A 160 -24.72 -3.25 -4.31
N PRO A 161 -24.06 -2.07 -4.34
CA PRO A 161 -23.34 -1.53 -3.21
C PRO A 161 -24.26 -0.94 -2.13
N ASP A 162 -25.53 -0.67 -2.41
CA ASP A 162 -26.48 -0.10 -1.43
C ASP A 162 -26.77 -1.07 -0.28
N ILE A 163 -26.78 -2.37 -0.58
CA ILE A 163 -26.98 -3.44 0.42
C ILE A 163 -25.69 -3.83 1.14
N LEU A 164 -24.53 -3.26 0.75
CA LEU A 164 -23.24 -3.55 1.35
C LEU A 164 -23.17 -2.96 2.77
N ALA A 165 -22.91 -3.81 3.76
CA ALA A 165 -22.85 -3.40 5.16
C ALA A 165 -21.45 -2.87 5.55
N ILE A 166 -21.40 -1.89 6.44
CA ILE A 166 -20.14 -1.50 7.10
C ILE A 166 -19.66 -2.69 7.94
N GLY A 167 -18.39 -3.04 7.81
CA GLY A 167 -17.78 -4.24 8.42
C GLY A 167 -17.81 -5.49 7.53
N GLU A 168 -18.54 -5.49 6.41
CA GLU A 168 -18.56 -6.63 5.48
C GLU A 168 -17.19 -6.84 4.82
N THR A 169 -16.77 -8.09 4.70
CA THR A 169 -15.53 -8.46 4.03
C THR A 169 -15.61 -8.17 2.54
N VAL A 170 -14.58 -7.47 2.05
CA VAL A 170 -14.39 -7.17 0.64
C VAL A 170 -12.99 -7.55 0.20
N VAL A 171 -12.89 -7.89 -1.08
CA VAL A 171 -11.67 -8.30 -1.75
C VAL A 171 -11.36 -7.29 -2.84
N ALA A 172 -10.26 -6.57 -2.72
CA ALA A 172 -9.74 -5.75 -3.82
C ALA A 172 -8.85 -6.63 -4.70
N ALA A 173 -9.04 -6.51 -6.01
CA ALA A 173 -8.25 -7.25 -6.98
C ALA A 173 -7.69 -6.31 -8.05
N GLY A 174 -6.51 -6.65 -8.56
CA GLY A 174 -5.88 -5.87 -9.63
C GLY A 174 -4.52 -6.41 -10.02
N SER A 175 -3.78 -5.56 -10.72
CA SER A 175 -2.43 -5.81 -11.21
C SER A 175 -1.48 -4.71 -10.68
N PRO A 176 -1.37 -4.53 -9.35
CA PRO A 176 -0.46 -3.55 -8.78
C PRO A 176 0.96 -3.81 -9.25
N LEU A 177 1.64 -2.74 -9.69
CA LEU A 177 3.06 -2.79 -10.05
C LEU A 177 3.39 -3.87 -11.12
N GLY A 178 2.51 -4.10 -12.10
CA GLY A 178 2.71 -5.14 -13.13
C GLY A 178 2.65 -6.59 -12.64
N MET A 179 2.43 -6.82 -11.34
CA MET A 179 2.20 -8.14 -10.75
C MET A 179 0.73 -8.52 -10.91
N GLN A 180 0.43 -9.03 -12.11
CA GLN A 180 -0.88 -9.52 -12.49
C GLN A 180 -1.46 -10.49 -11.44
N GLY A 181 -2.69 -10.22 -11.04
CA GLY A 181 -3.47 -11.10 -10.17
C GLY A 181 -3.21 -10.97 -8.68
N THR A 182 -2.94 -9.75 -8.20
CA THR A 182 -2.87 -9.50 -6.76
C THR A 182 -4.26 -9.38 -6.17
N ILE A 183 -4.47 -10.09 -5.07
CA ILE A 183 -5.68 -10.06 -4.26
C ILE A 183 -5.33 -9.52 -2.88
N SER A 184 -6.13 -8.58 -2.39
CA SER A 184 -6.05 -8.10 -1.01
C SER A 184 -7.42 -8.10 -0.37
N THR A 185 -7.45 -8.39 0.92
CA THR A 185 -8.68 -8.49 1.71
C THR A 185 -8.75 -7.38 2.73
N GLY A 186 -9.97 -6.89 2.95
CA GLY A 186 -10.28 -5.95 4.01
C GLY A 186 -11.77 -5.95 4.31
N ILE A 187 -12.23 -4.85 4.89
CA ILE A 187 -13.64 -4.62 5.19
C ILE A 187 -14.12 -3.32 4.56
N VAL A 188 -15.43 -3.15 4.49
CA VAL A 188 -16.06 -1.87 4.22
C VAL A 188 -15.98 -1.02 5.48
N SER A 189 -15.16 0.01 5.45
CA SER A 189 -14.95 0.91 6.60
C SER A 189 -16.08 1.92 6.74
N ALA A 190 -16.57 2.45 5.62
CA ALA A 190 -17.66 3.43 5.57
C ALA A 190 -18.19 3.59 4.15
N LYS A 191 -19.38 4.14 4.01
CA LYS A 191 -19.84 4.81 2.79
C LYS A 191 -19.63 6.30 2.96
N ARG A 192 -18.99 6.95 2.00
CA ARG A 192 -18.61 8.38 2.09
C ARG A 192 -19.18 9.13 0.90
N LEU A 193 -19.43 10.41 1.11
CA LEU A 193 -19.64 11.37 0.02
C LEU A 193 -18.35 12.16 -0.14
N VAL A 194 -17.70 12.01 -1.29
CA VAL A 194 -16.55 12.82 -1.69
C VAL A 194 -17.01 13.66 -2.87
N LYS A 195 -17.20 14.96 -2.65
CA LYS A 195 -17.76 15.91 -3.64
C LYS A 195 -19.13 15.55 -4.18
N ASN A 196 -20.04 15.14 -3.29
CA ASN A 196 -21.38 14.67 -3.66
C ASN A 196 -21.40 13.38 -4.49
N VAL A 197 -20.24 12.80 -4.81
CA VAL A 197 -20.14 11.44 -5.38
C VAL A 197 -20.03 10.46 -4.22
N ALA A 198 -20.90 9.45 -4.23
CA ALA A 198 -20.81 8.37 -3.26
C ALA A 198 -19.60 7.49 -3.58
N VAL A 199 -18.87 7.07 -2.54
CA VAL A 199 -17.74 6.14 -2.65
C VAL A 199 -17.75 5.15 -1.49
N ILE A 200 -17.17 3.97 -1.72
CA ILE A 200 -16.94 2.96 -0.69
C ILE A 200 -15.55 3.19 -0.11
N GLN A 201 -15.45 3.40 1.20
CA GLN A 201 -14.20 3.38 1.93
C GLN A 201 -13.90 1.93 2.39
N THR A 202 -12.70 1.43 2.14
CA THR A 202 -12.27 0.09 2.53
C THR A 202 -10.91 0.08 3.22
N THR A 203 -10.67 -0.92 4.06
CA THR A 203 -9.34 -1.23 4.59
C THR A 203 -8.53 -2.16 3.70
N ALA A 204 -9.13 -2.74 2.64
CA ALA A 204 -8.42 -3.64 1.73
C ALA A 204 -7.22 -2.89 1.12
N PRO A 205 -5.97 -3.37 1.28
CA PRO A 205 -4.81 -2.68 0.75
C PRO A 205 -4.91 -2.51 -0.77
N ILE A 206 -4.91 -1.25 -1.22
CA ILE A 206 -4.78 -0.90 -2.65
C ILE A 206 -3.46 -0.16 -2.84
N SER A 207 -2.86 -0.30 -4.01
CA SER A 207 -1.62 0.39 -4.36
C SER A 207 -1.68 0.85 -5.81
N GLN A 208 -0.65 1.58 -6.25
CA GLN A 208 -0.55 1.97 -7.65
C GLN A 208 -0.58 0.72 -8.55
N GLY A 209 -1.42 0.78 -9.59
CA GLY A 209 -1.71 -0.34 -10.49
C GLY A 209 -2.97 -1.14 -10.15
N SER A 210 -3.54 -1.06 -8.92
CA SER A 210 -4.87 -1.63 -8.65
C SER A 210 -6.03 -0.71 -9.03
N SER A 211 -5.76 0.56 -9.34
CA SER A 211 -6.77 1.50 -9.86
C SER A 211 -7.41 0.96 -11.14
N GLY A 212 -8.73 0.96 -11.18
CA GLY A 212 -9.56 0.38 -12.22
C GLY A 212 -9.91 -1.09 -11.99
N GLY A 213 -9.30 -1.74 -10.99
CA GLY A 213 -9.60 -3.12 -10.60
C GLY A 213 -10.87 -3.21 -9.74
N PRO A 214 -11.48 -4.40 -9.61
CA PRO A 214 -12.74 -4.56 -8.90
C PRO A 214 -12.56 -4.60 -7.37
N LEU A 215 -13.54 -4.08 -6.65
CA LEU A 215 -13.80 -4.34 -5.24
C LEU A 215 -14.98 -5.31 -5.16
N ILE A 216 -14.73 -6.51 -4.62
CA ILE A 216 -15.63 -7.66 -4.70
C ILE A 216 -16.14 -8.01 -3.31
N ASN A 217 -17.46 -8.23 -3.18
CA ASN A 217 -18.07 -8.66 -1.93
C ASN A 217 -17.91 -10.17 -1.69
N SER A 218 -18.37 -10.64 -0.52
CA SER A 218 -18.30 -12.05 -0.15
C SER A 218 -19.21 -12.97 -1.00
N ARG A 219 -20.01 -12.45 -1.91
CA ARG A 219 -20.81 -13.22 -2.90
C ARG A 219 -20.09 -13.35 -4.25
N GLY A 220 -18.91 -12.77 -4.40
CA GLY A 220 -18.16 -12.74 -5.66
C GLY A 220 -18.71 -11.74 -6.66
N GLU A 221 -19.41 -10.70 -6.20
CA GLU A 221 -19.98 -9.63 -7.02
C GLU A 221 -19.19 -8.33 -6.85
N VAL A 222 -18.98 -7.62 -7.96
CA VAL A 222 -18.29 -6.32 -7.95
C VAL A 222 -19.22 -5.25 -7.38
N VAL A 223 -18.84 -4.70 -6.23
CA VAL A 223 -19.57 -3.62 -5.55
C VAL A 223 -18.91 -2.26 -5.76
N GLY A 224 -17.68 -2.23 -6.26
CA GLY A 224 -17.04 -0.98 -6.65
C GLY A 224 -15.80 -1.15 -7.54
N VAL A 225 -15.25 -0.03 -7.96
CA VAL A 225 -14.02 0.05 -8.77
C VAL A 225 -12.97 0.80 -7.98
N ASN A 226 -11.87 0.12 -7.63
CA ASN A 226 -10.77 0.71 -6.85
C ASN A 226 -10.23 1.92 -7.60
N SER A 227 -10.12 3.09 -6.95
CA SER A 227 -9.75 4.34 -7.65
C SER A 227 -8.61 5.07 -6.95
N PHE A 228 -8.80 5.53 -5.71
CA PHE A 228 -7.84 6.39 -5.00
C PHE A 228 -7.71 6.03 -3.52
N LEU A 229 -6.68 6.58 -2.87
CA LEU A 229 -6.44 6.49 -1.43
C LEU A 229 -6.37 7.90 -0.83
N ALA A 230 -6.69 8.05 0.46
CA ALA A 230 -6.48 9.30 1.16
C ALA A 230 -5.05 9.40 1.70
N VAL A 231 -4.40 10.52 1.37
CA VAL A 231 -3.09 10.90 1.87
C VAL A 231 -3.15 11.17 3.37
N GLY A 232 -2.21 10.62 4.16
CA GLY A 232 -2.08 10.93 5.59
C GLY A 232 -2.84 10.03 6.57
N GLY A 233 -3.59 9.02 6.10
CA GLY A 233 -4.19 8.00 6.97
C GLY A 233 -3.88 6.58 6.50
N GLN A 234 -3.59 5.67 7.43
CA GLN A 234 -3.37 4.25 7.10
C GLN A 234 -4.71 3.58 6.75
N ASN A 235 -4.71 2.72 5.73
CA ASN A 235 -5.87 1.93 5.29
C ASN A 235 -7.13 2.78 4.94
N LEU A 236 -6.93 3.96 4.36
CA LEU A 236 -7.99 4.81 3.80
C LEU A 236 -8.04 4.66 2.28
N ASN A 237 -8.71 3.63 1.82
CA ASN A 237 -8.80 3.28 0.40
C ASN A 237 -10.22 3.48 -0.11
N PHE A 238 -10.38 3.90 -1.36
CA PHE A 238 -11.69 4.28 -1.91
C PHE A 238 -11.97 3.60 -3.25
N ALA A 239 -13.21 3.15 -3.40
CA ALA A 239 -13.74 2.60 -4.63
C ALA A 239 -15.01 3.34 -5.06
N GLN A 240 -15.11 3.58 -6.36
CA GLN A 240 -16.32 4.14 -6.99
C GLN A 240 -17.43 3.10 -6.93
N LEU A 241 -18.68 3.53 -6.68
CA LEU A 241 -19.80 2.58 -6.61
C LEU A 241 -20.02 1.90 -7.96
N SER A 242 -20.28 0.59 -7.93
CA SER A 242 -20.61 -0.15 -9.14
C SER A 242 -21.94 0.27 -9.79
N THR A 243 -22.81 1.01 -9.08
CA THR A 243 -24.07 1.56 -9.63
C THR A 243 -23.85 2.47 -10.83
N HIS A 244 -22.72 3.20 -10.87
CA HIS A 244 -22.40 4.13 -11.95
C HIS A 244 -22.03 3.39 -13.26
N ILE A 245 -21.64 2.12 -13.20
CA ILE A 245 -21.33 1.28 -14.38
C ILE A 245 -22.56 1.13 -15.29
N ALA A 246 -23.77 1.04 -14.71
CA ALA A 246 -25.00 0.84 -15.45
C ALA A 246 -25.33 2.00 -16.40
N ALA A 247 -24.92 3.23 -16.06
CA ALA A 247 -25.12 4.40 -16.92
C ALA A 247 -24.26 4.31 -18.19
N LEU A 248 -22.98 3.91 -18.04
CA LEU A 248 -22.07 3.67 -19.16
C LEU A 248 -22.54 2.54 -20.08
N GLN A 249 -23.11 1.47 -19.52
CA GLN A 249 -23.69 0.36 -20.30
C GLN A 249 -24.88 0.80 -21.16
N LYS A 250 -25.67 1.77 -20.68
CA LYS A 250 -26.83 2.33 -21.38
C LYS A 250 -26.48 3.42 -22.39
N GLY A 251 -25.19 3.64 -22.67
CA GLY A 251 -24.73 4.64 -23.63
C GLY A 251 -24.52 6.03 -23.05
N GLY A 252 -24.54 6.18 -21.72
CA GLY A 252 -24.08 7.41 -21.07
C GLY A 252 -22.56 7.61 -21.20
N GLY A 253 -22.10 8.84 -20.95
CA GLY A 253 -20.69 9.21 -21.01
C GLY A 253 -20.22 9.70 -22.38
N LYS A 254 -18.99 10.22 -22.43
CA LYS A 254 -18.35 10.71 -23.66
C LYS A 254 -17.70 9.55 -24.40
N THR A 255 -17.90 9.47 -25.72
CA THR A 255 -17.28 8.43 -26.54
C THR A 255 -15.90 8.88 -27.03
N VAL A 256 -14.95 7.94 -27.02
CA VAL A 256 -13.58 8.11 -27.53
C VAL A 256 -13.28 6.95 -28.47
N ASP A 257 -12.83 7.24 -29.71
CA ASP A 257 -12.51 6.24 -30.72
C ASP A 257 -10.99 6.15 -30.94
N PHE A 258 -10.35 5.21 -30.25
CA PHE A 258 -8.91 5.00 -30.37
C PHE A 258 -8.50 4.53 -31.76
N SER A 259 -9.40 3.90 -32.52
CA SER A 259 -9.12 3.47 -33.89
C SER A 259 -8.94 4.65 -34.86
N ARG A 260 -9.48 5.83 -34.51
CA ARG A 260 -9.30 7.09 -35.25
C ARG A 260 -8.12 7.93 -34.75
N GLY A 261 -7.38 7.43 -33.76
CA GLY A 261 -6.32 8.17 -33.11
C GLY A 261 -6.81 9.22 -32.09
N ASP A 262 -8.09 9.15 -31.69
CA ASP A 262 -8.58 9.94 -30.57
C ASP A 262 -7.87 9.51 -29.28
N SER A 263 -7.75 10.42 -28.33
CA SER A 263 -7.16 10.14 -27.02
C SER A 263 -7.98 10.78 -25.92
N VAL A 264 -7.95 10.17 -24.75
CA VAL A 264 -8.49 10.78 -23.53
C VAL A 264 -7.48 11.83 -23.08
N ALA A 265 -7.92 13.09 -23.03
CA ALA A 265 -7.10 14.18 -22.53
C ALA A 265 -6.51 13.80 -21.16
N PRO A 266 -5.22 14.07 -20.90
CA PRO A 266 -4.61 13.83 -19.60
C PRO A 266 -5.49 14.34 -18.45
N THR A 267 -5.68 13.54 -17.40
CA THR A 267 -6.32 14.01 -16.15
C THR A 267 -5.41 14.96 -15.34
N SER A 268 -4.20 15.24 -15.83
CA SER A 268 -3.29 16.30 -15.39
C SER A 268 -2.66 16.98 -16.62
N ASP A 269 -2.71 18.32 -16.75
CA ASP A 269 -2.28 18.99 -17.98
C ASP A 269 -0.75 18.87 -18.15
N ALA A 270 -0.34 17.90 -18.97
CA ALA A 270 0.67 18.01 -20.02
C ALA A 270 2.02 18.74 -19.74
N ALA A 271 2.58 18.68 -18.52
CA ALA A 271 3.96 19.13 -18.30
C ALA A 271 4.94 18.04 -17.86
N ASP A 272 4.47 16.99 -17.15
CA ASP A 272 5.36 15.91 -16.74
C ASP A 272 4.63 14.56 -16.58
N PRO A 273 4.95 13.51 -17.37
CA PRO A 273 4.30 12.20 -17.27
C PRO A 273 4.53 11.49 -15.92
N ASN A 274 5.46 11.99 -15.09
CA ASN A 274 5.78 11.43 -13.78
C ASN A 274 5.17 12.24 -12.64
N GLN A 275 4.42 13.31 -12.93
CA GLN A 275 3.78 14.13 -11.91
C GLN A 275 2.78 13.32 -11.10
N ASP A 276 1.90 12.57 -11.77
CA ASP A 276 0.91 11.68 -11.12
C ASP A 276 1.60 10.64 -10.23
N ILE A 277 2.72 10.10 -10.71
CA ILE A 277 3.57 9.15 -10.00
C ILE A 277 4.10 9.78 -8.71
N ILE A 278 4.73 10.94 -8.78
CA ILE A 278 5.34 11.55 -7.61
C ILE A 278 4.30 12.07 -6.63
N LEU A 279 3.18 12.59 -7.12
CA LEU A 279 2.04 12.92 -6.28
C LEU A 279 1.58 11.67 -5.51
N SER A 280 1.45 10.52 -6.19
CA SER A 280 1.09 9.26 -5.53
C SER A 280 2.14 8.76 -4.51
N MET A 281 3.41 9.10 -4.66
CA MET A 281 4.48 8.76 -3.71
C MET A 281 4.50 9.72 -2.51
N LEU A 282 4.37 11.04 -2.76
CA LEU A 282 4.20 12.06 -1.72
C LEU A 282 2.98 11.78 -0.85
N ALA A 283 1.92 11.23 -1.47
CA ALA A 283 0.70 10.79 -0.82
C ALA A 283 0.88 9.64 0.18
N GLN A 284 1.90 8.81 -0.02
CA GLN A 284 2.11 7.61 0.78
C GLN A 284 3.14 7.88 1.87
N ALA A 285 2.70 7.90 3.13
CA ALA A 285 3.58 8.16 4.27
C ALA A 285 4.72 7.13 4.40
N SER A 286 4.51 5.90 3.94
CA SER A 286 5.51 4.82 3.89
C SER A 286 6.58 5.03 2.82
N PHE A 287 6.27 5.77 1.75
CA PHE A 287 7.18 6.05 0.64
C PHE A 287 7.94 7.37 0.79
N SER A 288 7.37 8.32 1.52
CA SER A 288 7.84 9.71 1.53
C SER A 288 8.58 10.03 2.83
N GLY A 289 9.90 9.86 2.80
CA GLY A 289 10.80 10.39 3.84
C GLY A 289 10.77 11.92 3.86
N THR A 290 11.12 12.53 4.99
CA THR A 290 11.15 14.00 5.13
C THR A 290 12.03 14.65 4.05
N GLU A 291 13.18 14.05 3.76
CA GLU A 291 14.12 14.52 2.74
C GLU A 291 13.55 14.41 1.32
N PHE A 292 12.86 13.31 1.02
CA PHE A 292 12.17 13.14 -0.27
C PHE A 292 11.11 14.23 -0.45
N LYS A 293 10.26 14.45 0.56
CA LYS A 293 9.25 15.51 0.54
C LYS A 293 9.90 16.87 0.37
N GLN A 294 10.91 17.19 1.17
CA GLN A 294 11.63 18.46 1.10
C GLN A 294 12.28 18.72 -0.26
N SER A 295 12.80 17.68 -0.91
CA SER A 295 13.38 17.81 -2.26
C SER A 295 12.35 18.19 -3.33
N LEU A 296 11.08 17.85 -3.11
CA LEU A 296 9.99 18.03 -4.08
C LEU A 296 9.11 19.24 -3.76
N ILE A 297 8.76 19.45 -2.50
CA ILE A 297 7.78 20.44 -2.05
C ILE A 297 8.31 21.37 -0.93
N GLY A 298 9.62 21.29 -0.62
CA GLY A 298 10.22 22.09 0.46
C GLY A 298 9.62 21.77 1.83
N ASP A 299 9.41 22.79 2.65
CA ASP A 299 8.86 22.63 4.00
C ASP A 299 7.34 22.47 4.03
N ALA A 300 6.70 22.41 2.85
CA ALA A 300 5.28 22.11 2.75
C ALA A 300 5.02 20.61 3.00
N GLU A 301 3.88 20.33 3.61
CA GLU A 301 3.33 18.98 3.74
C GLU A 301 2.16 18.83 2.79
N LEU A 302 2.17 17.81 1.94
CA LEU A 302 0.99 17.43 1.16
C LEU A 302 -0.04 16.81 2.10
N VAL A 303 -1.19 17.49 2.25
CA VAL A 303 -2.26 17.09 3.17
C VAL A 303 -3.34 16.29 2.44
N LEU A 304 -3.67 16.70 1.21
CA LEU A 304 -4.72 16.07 0.42
C LEU A 304 -4.40 16.18 -1.07
N LEU A 305 -4.52 15.06 -1.78
CA LEU A 305 -4.65 15.05 -3.23
C LEU A 305 -6.09 14.77 -3.58
N ASP A 306 -6.61 15.59 -4.48
CA ASP A 306 -7.99 15.50 -4.90
C ASP A 306 -8.08 15.30 -6.42
N PRO A 307 -7.96 14.05 -6.88
CA PRO A 307 -7.89 13.74 -8.30
C PRO A 307 -9.13 14.19 -9.08
N MET A 308 -10.31 14.17 -8.45
CA MET A 308 -11.57 14.52 -9.11
C MET A 308 -11.72 16.03 -9.40
N ARG A 309 -11.02 16.90 -8.66
CA ARG A 309 -11.02 18.38 -8.86
C ARG A 309 -9.72 18.81 -9.51
N ARG A 310 -8.80 17.87 -9.66
CA ARG A 310 -7.43 18.13 -10.08
C ARG A 310 -6.79 19.18 -9.18
N GLN A 311 -6.89 19.00 -7.85
CA GLN A 311 -6.35 19.94 -6.87
C GLN A 311 -5.47 19.23 -5.84
N ALA A 312 -4.37 19.88 -5.48
CA ALA A 312 -3.48 19.46 -4.42
C ALA A 312 -3.48 20.50 -3.29
N TYR A 313 -3.55 20.02 -2.06
CA TYR A 313 -3.61 20.86 -0.87
C TYR A 313 -2.44 20.55 0.05
N PHE A 314 -1.84 21.62 0.56
CA PHE A 314 -0.62 21.61 1.32
C PHE A 314 -0.81 22.36 2.64
N ALA A 315 0.04 22.05 3.60
CA ALA A 315 0.18 22.79 4.85
C ALA A 315 1.63 23.21 5.05
N LEU A 316 1.83 24.35 5.69
CA LEU A 316 3.11 24.88 6.11
C LEU A 316 2.99 25.23 7.59
N LYS A 317 3.94 24.78 8.41
CA LYS A 317 3.92 25.09 9.84
C LYS A 317 3.97 26.61 10.03
N GLN A 318 3.11 27.18 10.86
CA GLN A 318 3.13 28.62 11.09
C GLN A 318 4.41 29.01 11.83
N ASP A 319 5.04 30.08 11.38
CA ASP A 319 6.15 30.70 12.10
C ASP A 319 5.56 31.75 13.05
N LEU A 320 5.85 31.62 14.34
CA LEU A 320 5.37 32.58 15.35
C LEU A 320 6.14 33.91 15.31
N GLN A 321 7.26 33.97 14.59
CA GLN A 321 8.09 35.17 14.43
C GLN A 321 7.83 35.92 13.12
N ASP A 322 7.29 35.26 12.09
CA ASP A 322 6.90 35.88 10.80
C ASP A 322 5.40 35.71 10.57
N SER A 323 4.65 36.82 10.74
CA SER A 323 3.19 36.86 10.58
C SER A 323 2.73 36.93 9.12
N ASN A 324 3.63 37.04 8.14
CA ASN A 324 3.26 37.14 6.73
C ASN A 324 3.15 35.75 6.07
N ASP A 325 2.08 35.05 6.42
CA ASP A 325 1.79 33.70 5.93
C ASP A 325 1.72 33.62 4.40
N ARG A 326 1.22 34.67 3.72
CA ARG A 326 1.17 34.71 2.25
C ARG A 326 2.56 34.68 1.63
N LYS A 327 3.48 35.52 2.12
CA LYS A 327 4.86 35.59 1.60
C LYS A 327 5.59 34.25 1.78
N ARG A 328 5.39 33.57 2.92
CA ARG A 328 5.99 32.27 3.22
C ARG A 328 5.44 31.16 2.34
N VAL A 329 4.12 31.12 2.15
CA VAL A 329 3.47 30.20 1.22
C VAL A 329 3.96 30.44 -0.20
N ASP A 330 4.01 31.69 -0.66
CA ASP A 330 4.46 32.03 -2.01
C ASP A 330 5.91 31.59 -2.25
N ALA A 331 6.82 31.86 -1.30
CA ALA A 331 8.22 31.43 -1.37
C ALA A 331 8.39 29.90 -1.37
N THR A 332 7.53 29.19 -0.63
CA THR A 332 7.57 27.73 -0.56
C THR A 332 6.97 27.10 -1.83
N ALA A 333 5.79 27.56 -2.24
CA ALA A 333 5.07 27.09 -3.41
C ALA A 333 5.85 27.32 -4.71
N ALA A 334 6.57 28.44 -4.84
CA ALA A 334 7.42 28.75 -5.99
C ALA A 334 8.44 27.64 -6.36
N LYS A 335 8.75 26.74 -5.42
CA LYS A 335 9.64 25.59 -5.65
C LYS A 335 8.98 24.48 -6.49
N PHE A 336 7.65 24.39 -6.47
CA PHE A 336 6.91 23.26 -7.02
C PHE A 336 5.60 23.62 -7.73
N VAL A 337 5.35 24.91 -7.99
CA VAL A 337 4.24 25.37 -8.84
C VAL A 337 4.75 26.22 -10.00
N ALA A 338 4.00 26.26 -11.11
CA ALA A 338 4.31 27.07 -12.28
C ALA A 338 4.04 28.56 -12.03
N ASP A 339 2.91 28.85 -11.38
CA ASP A 339 2.44 30.20 -11.10
C ASP A 339 1.91 30.31 -9.67
N VAL A 340 2.59 31.12 -8.87
CA VAL A 340 2.27 31.33 -7.46
C VAL A 340 0.97 32.12 -7.27
N SER A 341 0.55 32.91 -8.27
CA SER A 341 -0.73 33.63 -8.22
C SER A 341 -1.94 32.68 -8.23
N ARG A 342 -1.76 31.47 -8.78
CA ARG A 342 -2.74 30.38 -8.77
C ARG A 342 -2.69 29.51 -7.50
N VAL A 343 -2.04 30.00 -6.45
CA VAL A 343 -2.06 29.39 -5.11
C VAL A 343 -3.09 30.11 -4.25
N SER A 344 -4.06 29.35 -3.77
CA SER A 344 -5.11 29.83 -2.86
C SER A 344 -4.75 29.49 -1.42
N LEU A 345 -4.88 30.46 -0.49
CA LEU A 345 -4.83 30.18 0.94
C LEU A 345 -6.21 29.68 1.37
N GLY A 346 -6.28 28.71 2.27
CA GLY A 346 -7.55 28.48 2.98
C GLY A 346 -7.59 29.19 4.32
N SER A 347 -8.74 29.10 4.97
CA SER A 347 -9.07 29.90 6.15
C SER A 347 -8.94 29.08 7.43
N ASP A 348 -8.37 29.68 8.48
CA ASP A 348 -8.40 29.14 9.84
C ASP A 348 -9.11 30.15 10.75
N ASP A 349 -10.22 29.75 11.37
CA ASP A 349 -11.02 30.62 12.25
C ASP A 349 -10.62 30.49 13.75
N GLY A 350 -9.54 29.77 14.05
CA GLY A 350 -9.06 29.51 15.40
C GLY A 350 -9.73 28.34 16.11
N MET A 351 -10.80 27.77 15.54
CA MET A 351 -11.47 26.56 16.04
C MET A 351 -11.43 25.42 15.00
N GLN A 352 -11.53 25.78 13.72
CA GLN A 352 -11.54 24.88 12.58
C GLN A 352 -10.70 25.47 11.45
N SER A 353 -9.93 24.62 10.80
CA SER A 353 -9.26 24.98 9.54
C SER A 353 -10.16 24.48 8.39
N ARG A 354 -10.57 25.39 7.50
CA ARG A 354 -11.48 25.12 6.39
C ARG A 354 -10.75 25.20 5.06
N PHE A 355 -10.88 24.13 4.27
CA PHE A 355 -10.28 24.01 2.93
C PHE A 355 -11.32 23.51 1.94
N ALA A 356 -11.78 24.38 1.04
CA ALA A 356 -12.91 24.09 0.16
C ALA A 356 -14.12 23.56 0.96
N THR A 357 -14.51 22.30 0.77
CA THR A 357 -15.59 21.64 1.53
C THR A 357 -15.10 20.84 2.75
N ALA A 358 -13.79 20.69 2.92
CA ALA A 358 -13.19 19.94 4.02
C ALA A 358 -13.00 20.82 5.26
N VAL A 359 -13.37 20.27 6.43
CA VAL A 359 -13.24 20.93 7.72
C VAL A 359 -12.37 20.05 8.61
N PHE A 360 -11.27 20.59 9.10
CA PHE A 360 -10.35 19.90 10.00
C PHE A 360 -10.44 20.51 11.39
N ARG A 361 -10.50 19.65 12.41
CA ARG A 361 -10.43 20.09 13.81
C ARG A 361 -9.00 20.51 14.10
N ARG A 362 -8.84 21.68 14.71
CA ARG A 362 -7.54 22.33 14.92
C ARG A 362 -6.56 21.43 15.70
N SER A 363 -5.32 21.34 15.20
CA SER A 363 -4.17 20.79 15.93
C SER A 363 -3.62 21.84 16.91
N PRO A 364 -2.99 21.46 18.05
CA PRO A 364 -2.29 22.41 18.92
C PRO A 364 -1.21 23.21 18.17
N GLU A 365 -0.63 22.62 17.13
CA GLU A 365 0.29 23.29 16.22
C GLU A 365 -0.51 24.16 15.22
N LYS A 366 -0.12 25.43 15.04
CA LYS A 366 -0.74 26.31 14.04
C LYS A 366 -0.16 26.02 12.65
N TRP A 367 -1.03 25.82 11.66
CA TRP A 367 -0.65 25.53 10.28
C TRP A 367 -1.29 26.54 9.34
N VAL A 368 -0.53 26.93 8.32
CA VAL A 368 -1.00 27.72 7.18
C VAL A 368 -1.25 26.75 6.05
N PHE A 369 -2.41 26.79 5.45
CA PHE A 369 -2.78 25.82 4.44
C PHE A 369 -3.08 26.52 3.13
N PHE A 370 -2.74 25.86 2.04
CA PHE A 370 -2.87 26.40 0.70
C PHE A 370 -3.14 25.29 -0.32
N GLY A 371 -3.72 25.65 -1.45
CA GLY A 371 -4.06 24.72 -2.51
C GLY A 371 -3.79 25.29 -3.89
N THR A 372 -3.56 24.39 -4.84
CA THR A 372 -3.39 24.73 -6.24
C THR A 372 -3.88 23.60 -7.14
N ASP A 373 -4.13 23.93 -8.41
CA ASP A 373 -4.58 22.97 -9.41
C ASP A 373 -3.41 22.09 -9.89
N PHE A 374 -3.71 20.87 -10.34
CA PHE A 374 -2.70 19.91 -10.80
C PHE A 374 -1.92 20.42 -12.00
N ASP A 375 -2.54 21.16 -12.91
CA ASP A 375 -1.89 21.77 -14.06
C ASP A 375 -0.92 22.89 -13.67
N ASN A 376 -1.09 23.46 -12.48
CA ASN A 376 -0.16 24.43 -11.90
C ASN A 376 1.00 23.76 -11.14
N LEU A 377 0.93 22.47 -10.81
CA LEU A 377 2.04 21.78 -10.16
C LEU A 377 3.21 21.61 -11.13
N ARG A 378 4.41 21.89 -10.65
CA ARG A 378 5.70 21.69 -11.33
C ARG A 378 6.64 21.04 -10.34
N LEU A 379 6.30 19.81 -9.96
CA LEU A 379 7.25 18.91 -9.33
C LEU A 379 8.35 18.69 -10.36
N ARG A 380 9.49 19.39 -10.23
CA ARG A 380 10.56 19.41 -11.24
C ARG A 380 11.08 18.00 -11.48
N THR A 381 10.70 17.41 -12.61
CA THR A 381 10.85 15.97 -12.87
C THR A 381 11.51 15.66 -14.22
N GLY A 382 11.87 16.69 -14.98
CA GLY A 382 12.72 16.55 -16.17
C GLY A 382 14.18 16.15 -15.85
N GLY A 383 14.56 16.02 -14.58
CA GLY A 383 15.89 15.60 -14.12
C GLY A 383 15.83 14.45 -13.11
N ALA A 384 16.97 13.80 -12.86
CA ALA A 384 17.04 12.73 -11.86
C ALA A 384 16.88 13.28 -10.43
N LEU A 385 15.99 12.68 -9.65
CA LEU A 385 15.89 12.94 -8.21
C LEU A 385 17.18 12.45 -7.56
N THR A 386 17.88 13.33 -6.85
CA THR A 386 19.20 13.04 -6.29
C THR A 386 19.18 13.12 -4.76
N PHE A 387 19.60 12.04 -4.12
CA PHE A 387 19.67 11.86 -2.69
C PHE A 387 21.14 11.79 -2.26
N LYS A 388 21.57 12.78 -1.48
CA LYS A 388 22.96 12.95 -1.06
C LYS A 388 23.31 12.05 0.12
N PHE A 389 24.21 11.09 -0.08
CA PHE A 389 24.81 10.29 1.00
C PHE A 389 26.27 10.71 1.20
N LYS A 390 26.87 10.33 2.33
CA LYS A 390 28.27 10.64 2.64
C LYS A 390 29.20 9.98 1.63
N SER A 391 28.90 8.74 1.23
CA SER A 391 29.78 7.93 0.38
C SER A 391 29.49 8.08 -1.12
N ALA A 392 28.22 8.25 -1.51
CA ALA A 392 27.83 8.33 -2.92
C ALA A 392 26.44 8.92 -3.12
N ASP A 393 26.26 9.77 -4.12
CA ASP A 393 24.92 10.24 -4.48
C ASP A 393 24.09 9.12 -5.12
N TYR A 394 22.86 8.93 -4.62
CA TYR A 394 21.88 8.10 -5.30
C TYR A 394 21.01 8.98 -6.19
N SER A 395 20.90 8.64 -7.47
CA SER A 395 20.01 9.34 -8.39
C SER A 395 19.07 8.38 -9.11
N ILE A 396 17.80 8.77 -9.21
CA ILE A 396 16.76 8.03 -9.93
C ILE A 396 16.08 8.96 -10.94
N SER A 397 16.14 8.60 -12.22
CA SER A 397 15.48 9.35 -13.29
C SER A 397 13.97 9.10 -13.28
N SER A 398 13.23 9.93 -14.00
CA SER A 398 11.80 9.74 -14.24
C SER A 398 11.46 8.37 -14.85
N GLY A 399 12.18 7.97 -15.90
CA GLY A 399 11.99 6.65 -16.53
C GLY A 399 12.31 5.48 -15.58
N GLU A 400 13.31 5.66 -14.71
CA GLU A 400 13.64 4.65 -13.69
C GLU A 400 12.64 4.61 -12.55
N LEU A 401 12.10 5.77 -12.13
CA LEU A 401 11.02 5.86 -11.14
C LEU A 401 9.77 5.13 -11.62
N ARG A 402 9.53 5.19 -12.93
CA ARG A 402 8.46 4.46 -13.58
C ARG A 402 8.69 2.95 -13.63
N SER A 403 9.87 2.51 -14.05
CA SER A 403 10.28 1.10 -13.95
C SER A 403 10.19 0.58 -12.52
N PHE A 404 10.55 1.41 -11.55
CA PHE A 404 10.43 1.14 -10.14
C PHE A 404 8.98 0.90 -9.74
N ILE A 405 8.02 1.74 -10.19
CA ILE A 405 6.59 1.55 -9.93
C ILE A 405 6.06 0.30 -10.62
N ASP A 406 6.42 0.05 -11.87
CA ASP A 406 5.93 -1.12 -12.61
C ASP A 406 6.63 -2.44 -12.20
N ASN A 407 7.51 -2.42 -11.19
CA ASN A 407 8.39 -3.54 -10.80
C ASN A 407 9.17 -4.17 -11.97
N ALA A 408 9.36 -3.43 -13.07
CA ALA A 408 9.93 -3.97 -14.29
C ALA A 408 11.40 -4.40 -14.10
N SER A 409 12.09 -3.78 -13.14
CA SER A 409 13.50 -3.99 -12.85
C SER A 409 13.79 -4.73 -11.54
N VAL A 410 12.79 -5.38 -10.93
CA VAL A 410 12.97 -6.18 -9.70
C VAL A 410 12.55 -7.64 -9.89
N ARG A 411 12.96 -8.50 -8.96
CA ARG A 411 12.56 -9.90 -8.86
C ARG A 411 12.29 -10.29 -7.41
N GLY A 412 11.54 -11.38 -7.24
CA GLY A 412 11.04 -11.82 -5.94
C GLY A 412 9.64 -11.29 -5.66
N GLY A 413 9.28 -11.16 -4.39
CA GLY A 413 7.91 -10.89 -3.94
C GLY A 413 7.59 -11.66 -2.67
N VAL A 414 6.38 -11.51 -2.14
CA VAL A 414 5.93 -12.25 -0.94
C VAL A 414 6.02 -13.75 -1.22
N LEU A 415 6.70 -14.49 -0.34
CA LEU A 415 6.84 -15.93 -0.49
C LEU A 415 6.08 -16.61 0.65
N THR A 416 5.10 -17.43 0.28
CA THR A 416 4.46 -18.38 1.19
C THR A 416 4.88 -19.78 0.75
N VAL A 417 5.53 -20.52 1.65
CA VAL A 417 6.05 -21.86 1.34
C VAL A 417 5.37 -22.93 2.17
N ASN A 418 5.16 -24.10 1.54
CA ASN A 418 4.71 -25.29 2.21
C ASN A 418 5.92 -25.96 2.86
N THR A 419 5.95 -25.99 4.19
CA THR A 419 7.00 -26.65 4.95
C THR A 419 6.54 -27.96 5.57
N ALA A 420 5.42 -28.55 5.12
CA ALA A 420 4.88 -29.78 5.70
C ALA A 420 5.89 -30.94 5.73
N HIS A 421 6.67 -31.10 4.66
CA HIS A 421 7.74 -32.11 4.60
C HIS A 421 8.85 -31.87 5.64
N TYR A 422 9.08 -30.61 6.00
CA TYR A 422 10.13 -30.16 6.91
C TYR A 422 9.57 -29.73 8.29
N ALA A 423 8.29 -30.00 8.59
CA ALA A 423 7.60 -29.42 9.74
C ALA A 423 8.19 -29.86 11.10
N LYS A 424 8.82 -31.05 11.15
CA LYS A 424 9.54 -31.54 12.33
C LYS A 424 10.79 -30.71 12.63
N GLU A 425 11.46 -30.21 11.59
CA GLU A 425 12.70 -29.43 11.69
C GLU A 425 12.40 -27.94 11.87
N LEU A 426 11.39 -27.42 11.14
CA LEU A 426 11.08 -25.99 11.09
C LEU A 426 10.01 -25.54 12.10
N GLY A 427 9.40 -26.49 12.83
CA GLY A 427 8.38 -26.23 13.84
C GLY A 427 7.06 -25.64 13.31
N ARG A 428 6.90 -25.46 11.99
CA ARG A 428 5.72 -24.89 11.34
C ARG A 428 5.41 -25.59 10.02
N ARG A 429 4.13 -25.61 9.63
CA ARG A 429 3.64 -26.22 8.37
C ARG A 429 3.66 -25.25 7.18
N SER A 430 3.68 -23.96 7.45
CA SER A 430 3.88 -22.91 6.46
C SER A 430 4.75 -21.80 7.03
N VAL A 431 5.51 -21.17 6.15
CA VAL A 431 6.29 -19.97 6.46
C VAL A 431 5.98 -18.92 5.40
N THR A 432 5.59 -17.74 5.86
CA THR A 432 5.47 -16.55 5.01
C THR A 432 6.62 -15.63 5.35
N ASN A 433 7.42 -15.27 4.35
CA ASN A 433 8.33 -14.14 4.48
C ASN A 433 7.71 -12.93 3.76
N TRP A 434 8.06 -11.73 4.21
CA TRP A 434 7.59 -10.46 3.63
C TRP A 434 8.07 -10.19 2.20
N GLY A 435 8.75 -11.16 1.60
CA GLY A 435 9.30 -11.11 0.26
C GLY A 435 10.56 -10.27 0.16
N ALA A 436 11.60 -10.84 -0.43
CA ALA A 436 12.75 -10.06 -0.86
C ALA A 436 12.48 -9.57 -2.29
N VAL A 437 12.24 -8.28 -2.45
CA VAL A 437 12.09 -7.64 -3.77
C VAL A 437 13.43 -7.02 -4.14
N VAL A 438 14.24 -7.77 -4.88
CA VAL A 438 15.63 -7.42 -5.20
C VAL A 438 15.72 -6.85 -6.61
N ALA A 439 16.53 -5.80 -6.80
CA ALA A 439 16.83 -5.30 -8.14
C ALA A 439 17.44 -6.38 -9.04
N ARG A 440 17.06 -6.40 -10.32
CA ARG A 440 17.68 -7.27 -11.31
C ARG A 440 19.10 -6.81 -11.62
N PRO A 441 19.98 -7.71 -12.10
CA PRO A 441 21.27 -7.31 -12.65
C PRO A 441 21.10 -6.25 -13.73
N GLY A 442 21.87 -5.16 -13.62
CA GLY A 442 21.84 -4.06 -14.58
C GLY A 442 20.71 -3.06 -14.37
N GLU A 443 19.98 -3.10 -13.24
CA GLU A 443 19.03 -2.05 -12.92
C GLU A 443 19.77 -0.69 -12.87
N PRO A 444 19.39 0.30 -13.70
CA PRO A 444 20.24 1.46 -13.94
C PRO A 444 20.61 2.28 -12.69
N SER A 445 19.66 2.52 -11.79
CA SER A 445 19.87 3.39 -10.63
C SER A 445 20.76 2.72 -9.56
N MET A 446 20.52 1.44 -9.26
CA MET A 446 21.33 0.62 -8.38
C MET A 446 22.71 0.37 -8.98
N ALA A 447 22.81 0.11 -10.29
CA ALA A 447 24.10 -0.12 -10.96
C ALA A 447 24.99 1.13 -10.93
N ARG A 448 24.43 2.33 -11.10
CA ARG A 448 25.16 3.59 -10.90
C ARG A 448 25.65 3.73 -9.46
N LEU A 449 24.78 3.51 -8.48
CA LEU A 449 25.13 3.64 -7.07
C LEU A 449 26.22 2.64 -6.65
N ALA A 450 26.03 1.35 -6.95
CA ALA A 450 26.99 0.30 -6.64
C ALA A 450 28.36 0.55 -7.28
N ARG A 451 28.39 0.96 -8.57
CA ARG A 451 29.65 1.37 -9.23
C ARG A 451 30.31 2.55 -8.52
N THR A 452 29.55 3.56 -8.12
CA THR A 452 30.10 4.75 -7.47
C THR A 452 30.71 4.42 -6.11
N ILE A 453 30.03 3.61 -5.30
CA ILE A 453 30.51 3.17 -3.98
C ILE A 453 31.76 2.30 -4.11
N THR A 454 31.87 1.49 -5.17
CA THR A 454 32.93 0.47 -5.32
C THR A 454 34.05 0.83 -6.31
N LYS A 455 34.01 2.03 -6.91
CA LYS A 455 34.88 2.42 -8.04
C LYS A 455 36.38 2.29 -7.76
N ASP A 456 36.81 2.57 -6.52
CA ASP A 456 38.23 2.64 -6.14
C ASP A 456 38.75 1.33 -5.52
N VAL A 457 37.95 0.27 -5.55
CA VAL A 457 38.24 -0.99 -4.87
C VAL A 457 38.15 -2.13 -5.88
N PRO A 458 39.28 -2.73 -6.32
CA PRO A 458 39.23 -3.81 -7.31
C PRO A 458 38.78 -5.16 -6.73
N GLU A 459 39.15 -5.47 -5.49
CA GLU A 459 38.93 -6.79 -4.89
C GLU A 459 37.47 -7.01 -4.47
N ALA A 460 36.90 -8.15 -4.87
CA ALA A 460 35.50 -8.50 -4.63
C ALA A 460 35.11 -8.41 -3.13
N ASP A 461 35.92 -9.00 -2.25
CA ASP A 461 35.63 -9.03 -0.80
C ASP A 461 35.58 -7.61 -0.20
N LYS A 462 36.46 -6.71 -0.66
CA LYS A 462 36.48 -5.32 -0.22
C LYS A 462 35.30 -4.52 -0.82
N LYS A 463 34.86 -4.83 -2.04
CA LYS A 463 33.64 -4.24 -2.62
C LYS A 463 32.40 -4.60 -1.78
N VAL A 464 32.28 -5.86 -1.35
CA VAL A 464 31.20 -6.29 -0.46
C VAL A 464 31.24 -5.51 0.85
N GLN A 465 32.41 -5.39 1.49
CA GLN A 465 32.55 -4.61 2.72
C GLN A 465 32.12 -3.15 2.52
N ARG A 466 32.48 -2.49 1.40
CA ARG A 466 32.04 -1.12 1.14
C ARG A 466 30.53 -0.96 0.97
N LEU A 467 29.88 -1.93 0.34
CA LEU A 467 28.42 -1.93 0.25
C LEU A 467 27.77 -2.17 1.62
N VAL A 468 28.36 -3.04 2.45
CA VAL A 468 27.93 -3.27 3.84
C VAL A 468 28.07 -1.99 4.66
N ASP A 469 29.22 -1.32 4.60
CA ASP A 469 29.48 -0.06 5.31
C ASP A 469 28.44 0.99 4.91
N PHE A 470 28.22 1.18 3.60
CA PHE A 470 27.23 2.12 3.08
C PHE A 470 25.84 1.85 3.65
N VAL A 471 25.34 0.60 3.55
CA VAL A 471 23.98 0.26 4.02
C VAL A 471 23.86 0.35 5.54
N ALA A 472 24.89 -0.08 6.29
CA ALA A 472 24.85 -0.10 7.73
C ALA A 472 24.97 1.29 8.36
N GLU A 473 25.79 2.17 7.77
CA GLU A 473 26.09 3.50 8.31
C GLU A 473 25.12 4.58 7.83
N GLU A 474 24.67 4.49 6.57
CA GLU A 474 23.95 5.60 5.94
C GLU A 474 22.42 5.43 5.97
N ILE A 475 21.94 4.21 6.20
CA ILE A 475 20.52 3.93 6.38
C ILE A 475 20.21 3.85 7.87
N VAL A 476 19.31 4.69 8.32
CA VAL A 476 18.83 4.70 9.70
C VAL A 476 17.95 3.48 9.93
N THR A 477 18.22 2.73 11.01
CA THR A 477 17.38 1.59 11.40
C THR A 477 16.06 2.10 11.99
N ASP A 478 14.93 1.69 11.40
CA ASP A 478 13.59 1.99 11.94
C ASP A 478 13.06 0.81 12.79
N GLY A 479 12.42 1.13 13.91
CA GLY A 479 12.17 0.22 15.03
C GLY A 479 10.92 -0.64 14.94
N VAL A 480 10.08 -0.48 13.91
CA VAL A 480 8.84 -1.24 13.80
C VAL A 480 8.71 -1.85 12.40
N GLN A 481 8.80 -3.18 12.35
CA GLN A 481 8.33 -3.97 11.22
C GLN A 481 6.80 -3.92 11.23
N ALA A 482 6.21 -2.89 10.61
CA ALA A 482 4.78 -2.85 10.39
C ALA A 482 4.40 -4.04 9.49
N ALA A 483 3.26 -4.68 9.78
CA ALA A 483 2.73 -5.73 8.94
C ALA A 483 2.43 -5.17 7.53
N GLY A 484 3.30 -5.43 6.55
CA GLY A 484 3.19 -4.97 5.16
C GLY A 484 4.40 -5.35 4.30
N LEU A 485 4.27 -5.27 2.97
CA LEU A 485 5.38 -5.52 2.03
C LEU A 485 6.62 -4.72 2.42
N ALA A 486 7.79 -5.37 2.39
CA ALA A 486 9.06 -4.71 2.68
C ALA A 486 9.32 -3.59 1.66
N LYS A 487 9.87 -2.46 2.13
CA LYS A 487 10.31 -1.38 1.25
C LYS A 487 11.26 -1.92 0.18
N ARG A 488 11.09 -1.47 -1.06
CA ARG A 488 12.05 -1.73 -2.16
C ARG A 488 13.36 -0.99 -1.91
N ALA A 489 14.46 -1.45 -2.51
CA ALA A 489 15.78 -0.84 -2.34
C ALA A 489 15.79 0.68 -2.60
N SER A 490 15.17 1.12 -3.70
CA SER A 490 15.02 2.54 -4.02
C SER A 490 14.21 3.30 -2.96
N GLU A 491 13.17 2.70 -2.36
CA GLU A 491 12.39 3.32 -1.27
C GLU A 491 13.23 3.47 0.00
N VAL A 492 14.04 2.47 0.34
CA VAL A 492 14.97 2.54 1.47
C VAL A 492 15.96 3.69 1.27
N LEU A 493 16.49 3.87 0.05
CA LEU A 493 17.39 4.97 -0.27
C LEU A 493 16.69 6.34 -0.24
N MET A 494 15.51 6.47 -0.84
CA MET A 494 14.74 7.72 -0.85
C MET A 494 14.29 8.15 0.55
N THR A 495 13.98 7.18 1.43
CA THR A 495 13.54 7.45 2.80
C THR A 495 14.67 7.47 3.83
N ARG A 496 15.87 6.98 3.46
CA ARG A 496 17.03 6.74 4.34
C ARG A 496 16.74 5.90 5.59
N LYS A 497 15.61 5.20 5.60
CA LYS A 497 15.09 4.47 6.76
C LYS A 497 14.67 3.08 6.34
N GLY A 498 15.17 2.08 7.05
CA GLY A 498 14.78 0.71 6.82
C GLY A 498 14.93 -0.17 8.06
N THR A 499 14.07 -1.17 8.18
CA THR A 499 14.27 -2.29 9.12
C THR A 499 15.51 -3.10 8.71
N PRO A 500 16.07 -3.97 9.59
CA PRO A 500 17.17 -4.85 9.21
C PRO A 500 16.90 -5.69 7.95
N ALA A 501 15.68 -6.21 7.79
CA ALA A 501 15.27 -6.93 6.58
C ALA A 501 15.27 -6.04 5.33
N GLN A 502 14.82 -4.79 5.44
CA GLN A 502 14.83 -3.83 4.32
C GLN A 502 16.25 -3.42 3.94
N LYS A 503 17.15 -3.28 4.93
CA LYS A 503 18.58 -3.11 4.69
C LYS A 503 19.19 -4.31 3.97
N ALA A 504 18.81 -5.53 4.34
CA ALA A 504 19.25 -6.74 3.64
C ALA A 504 18.78 -6.77 2.18
N VAL A 505 17.56 -6.34 1.90
CA VAL A 505 17.02 -6.21 0.52
C VAL A 505 17.79 -5.15 -0.28
N LEU A 506 18.10 -4.00 0.32
CA LEU A 506 18.94 -2.98 -0.31
C LEU A 506 20.34 -3.52 -0.60
N LEU A 507 21.00 -4.16 0.36
CA LEU A 507 22.33 -4.73 0.17
C LEU A 507 22.32 -5.79 -0.93
N ALA A 508 21.36 -6.71 -0.92
CA ALA A 508 21.19 -7.70 -1.97
C ALA A 508 21.02 -7.03 -3.35
N SER A 509 20.23 -5.96 -3.44
CA SER A 509 20.01 -5.23 -4.69
C SER A 509 21.27 -4.55 -5.22
N LEU A 510 22.18 -4.13 -4.33
CA LEU A 510 23.49 -3.59 -4.70
C LEU A 510 24.47 -4.70 -5.10
N LEU A 511 24.45 -5.85 -4.40
CA LEU A 511 25.27 -7.02 -4.73
C LEU A 511 24.93 -7.61 -6.09
N GLU A 512 23.65 -7.55 -6.50
CA GLU A 512 23.21 -7.91 -7.85
C GLU A 512 23.87 -7.11 -8.98
N GLN A 513 24.44 -5.95 -8.67
CA GLN A 513 25.06 -5.07 -9.65
C GLN A 513 26.57 -5.29 -9.80
N ILE A 514 27.15 -6.21 -9.01
CA ILE A 514 28.56 -6.56 -9.05
C ILE A 514 28.71 -8.09 -9.21
N PRO A 515 29.84 -8.58 -9.75
CA PRO A 515 30.04 -10.02 -9.99
C PRO A 515 30.42 -10.74 -8.68
N VAL A 516 29.51 -10.73 -7.70
CA VAL A 516 29.67 -11.41 -6.41
C VAL A 516 28.46 -12.28 -6.16
N GLU A 517 28.72 -13.51 -5.71
CA GLU A 517 27.68 -14.42 -5.26
C GLU A 517 27.19 -14.02 -3.87
N TYR A 518 25.89 -14.17 -3.66
CA TYR A 518 25.29 -14.01 -2.34
C TYR A 518 24.06 -14.92 -2.18
N ALA A 519 23.62 -15.08 -0.94
CA ALA A 519 22.40 -15.79 -0.59
C ALA A 519 21.56 -14.94 0.36
N LEU A 520 20.24 -15.05 0.25
CA LEU A 520 19.31 -14.55 1.24
C LEU A 520 18.99 -15.69 2.21
N ILE A 521 19.10 -15.43 3.50
CA ILE A 521 18.83 -16.41 4.56
C ILE A 521 17.63 -15.93 5.37
N TYR A 522 16.63 -16.79 5.51
CA TYR A 522 15.35 -16.46 6.15
C TYR A 522 15.25 -17.11 7.52
N SER A 523 14.83 -16.32 8.51
CA SER A 523 14.54 -16.77 9.88
C SER A 523 13.28 -16.11 10.39
N GLY A 524 12.17 -16.86 10.46
CA GLY A 524 10.88 -16.29 10.84
C GLY A 524 10.48 -15.14 9.92
N TYR A 525 10.44 -13.92 10.46
CA TYR A 525 10.11 -12.70 9.71
C TYR A 525 11.33 -11.89 9.24
N ASP A 526 12.55 -12.38 9.52
CA ASP A 526 13.81 -11.72 9.17
C ASP A 526 14.41 -12.27 7.88
N VAL A 527 15.10 -11.38 7.17
CA VAL A 527 15.90 -11.68 5.97
C VAL A 527 17.31 -11.18 6.20
N TRP A 528 18.28 -12.05 5.97
CA TRP A 528 19.70 -11.78 6.10
C TRP A 528 20.38 -11.94 4.75
N VAL A 529 21.48 -11.22 4.54
CA VAL A 529 22.40 -11.48 3.41
C VAL A 529 23.55 -12.33 3.93
N ALA A 530 23.96 -13.32 3.15
CA ALA A 530 25.18 -14.07 3.34
C ALA A 530 26.00 -14.07 2.05
N VAL A 531 27.31 -14.04 2.17
CA VAL A 531 28.26 -14.17 1.05
C VAL A 531 29.13 -15.40 1.25
N PRO A 532 29.70 -16.00 0.18
CA PRO A 532 30.64 -17.10 0.35
C PRO A 532 31.76 -16.70 1.31
N GLN A 533 32.17 -17.62 2.21
CA GLN A 533 33.19 -17.34 3.22
C GLN A 533 34.47 -16.76 2.62
N GLY A 534 34.88 -17.25 1.43
CA GLY A 534 35.99 -16.68 0.66
C GLY A 534 37.25 -16.49 1.51
N ASN A 535 37.82 -15.28 1.46
CA ASN A 535 38.97 -14.88 2.28
C ASN A 535 38.56 -14.15 3.57
N PHE A 536 37.27 -14.06 3.88
CA PHE A 536 36.84 -13.44 5.13
C PHE A 536 37.29 -14.28 6.31
N ARG A 537 37.71 -13.60 7.39
CA ARG A 537 38.00 -14.25 8.67
C ARG A 537 36.71 -14.86 9.24
N ASN A 538 36.82 -15.72 10.25
CA ASN A 538 35.65 -16.31 10.92
C ASN A 538 35.78 -16.15 12.45
N ASP A 539 36.27 -15.01 12.90
CA ASP A 539 36.52 -14.71 14.31
C ASP A 539 35.20 -14.38 15.04
N ASN A 540 34.12 -14.15 14.29
CA ASN A 540 32.81 -13.75 14.78
C ASN A 540 31.76 -14.87 14.84
N PHE A 541 32.10 -16.09 14.41
CA PHE A 541 31.20 -17.26 14.39
C PHE A 541 29.90 -17.05 13.61
N MET A 542 29.91 -16.17 12.61
CA MET A 542 28.74 -15.91 11.75
C MET A 542 28.71 -16.77 10.48
N SER A 543 29.54 -17.82 10.45
CA SER A 543 29.53 -18.79 9.35
C SER A 543 28.35 -19.74 9.44
N ILE A 544 27.72 -20.01 8.31
CA ILE A 544 26.69 -21.02 8.13
C ILE A 544 27.05 -21.94 6.97
N THR A 545 26.58 -23.18 7.04
CA THR A 545 26.68 -24.12 5.92
C THR A 545 25.37 -24.11 5.13
N PHE A 546 25.46 -23.89 3.83
CA PHE A 546 24.32 -23.99 2.90
C PHE A 546 24.78 -24.67 1.61
N ALA A 547 24.08 -25.74 1.22
CA ALA A 547 24.40 -26.57 0.06
C ALA A 547 25.88 -26.99 0.04
N THR A 548 26.38 -27.52 1.17
CA THR A 548 27.77 -27.95 1.41
C THR A 548 28.86 -26.87 1.35
N ARG A 549 28.49 -25.60 1.12
CA ARG A 549 29.43 -24.47 1.10
C ARG A 549 29.33 -23.64 2.37
N GLN A 550 30.44 -23.05 2.80
CA GLN A 550 30.48 -22.09 3.90
C GLN A 550 30.13 -20.68 3.43
N TRP A 551 29.27 -20.02 4.18
CA TRP A 551 28.81 -18.65 3.93
C TRP A 551 28.93 -17.83 5.20
N THR A 552 29.37 -16.58 5.09
CA THR A 552 29.36 -15.62 6.20
C THR A 552 28.09 -14.80 6.18
N MET A 553 27.33 -14.78 7.28
CA MET A 553 26.19 -13.88 7.44
C MET A 553 26.64 -12.44 7.68
N LEU A 554 25.83 -11.47 7.24
CA LEU A 554 26.11 -10.05 7.34
C LEU A 554 25.11 -9.37 8.29
N ASP A 555 25.61 -8.58 9.26
CA ASP A 555 24.77 -7.80 10.18
C ASP A 555 24.75 -6.32 9.77
N LEU A 556 23.56 -5.81 9.45
CA LEU A 556 23.32 -4.44 9.00
C LEU A 556 22.62 -3.59 10.07
N SER A 557 22.46 -4.13 11.29
CA SER A 557 21.77 -3.44 12.38
C SER A 557 22.56 -2.25 12.94
N ARG A 558 23.88 -2.23 12.76
CA ARG A 558 24.79 -1.18 13.26
C ARG A 558 25.93 -0.86 12.30
N ALA A 559 26.37 0.39 12.35
CA ALA A 559 27.60 0.88 11.72
C ALA A 559 28.86 0.13 12.20
N GLY A 560 29.90 0.09 11.36
CA GLY A 560 31.20 -0.49 11.71
C GLY A 560 31.25 -2.02 11.78
N PHE A 561 30.29 -2.72 11.17
CA PHE A 561 30.35 -4.18 11.05
C PHE A 561 31.44 -4.60 10.06
N VAL A 562 32.45 -5.34 10.53
CA VAL A 562 33.51 -5.90 9.70
C VAL A 562 33.23 -7.38 9.46
N ILE A 563 33.11 -7.76 8.18
CA ILE A 563 32.76 -9.13 7.76
C ILE A 563 33.78 -10.11 8.33
N GLY A 564 33.26 -11.12 9.04
CA GLY A 564 34.08 -12.17 9.63
C GLY A 564 34.78 -11.81 10.94
N GLN A 565 34.68 -10.57 11.43
CA GLN A 565 35.38 -10.10 12.64
C GLN A 565 34.42 -9.54 13.70
N THR A 566 33.43 -8.75 13.30
CA THR A 566 32.45 -8.18 14.23
C THR A 566 31.37 -9.20 14.54
N LYS A 567 31.14 -9.51 15.83
CA LYS A 567 30.00 -10.35 16.27
C LYS A 567 28.69 -9.63 16.04
N ALA A 568 27.62 -10.32 15.66
CA ALA A 568 26.29 -9.72 15.56
C ALA A 568 25.61 -9.61 16.93
N ILE A 569 24.75 -8.60 17.10
CA ILE A 569 24.09 -8.32 18.39
C ILE A 569 22.89 -9.26 18.60
N ASN A 570 22.14 -9.54 17.54
CA ASN A 570 20.94 -10.38 17.55
C ASN A 570 21.03 -11.44 16.44
N ILE A 571 21.94 -12.40 16.59
CA ILE A 571 21.95 -13.57 15.69
C ILE A 571 20.68 -14.37 15.99
N PRO A 572 19.81 -14.61 15.00
CA PRO A 572 18.66 -15.50 15.19
C PRO A 572 19.19 -16.86 15.65
N ASP A 573 18.40 -17.60 16.43
CA ASP A 573 18.76 -18.99 16.75
C ASP A 573 19.13 -19.69 15.44
N GLN A 574 20.37 -20.20 15.37
CA GLN A 574 20.86 -20.80 14.14
C GLN A 574 20.04 -22.03 13.73
N ASN A 575 19.27 -22.60 14.65
CA ASN A 575 18.32 -23.67 14.40
C ASN A 575 16.97 -23.18 13.85
N ALA A 576 16.64 -21.89 13.99
CA ALA A 576 15.45 -21.24 13.43
C ALA A 576 15.65 -20.72 11.99
N LEU A 577 16.89 -20.69 11.49
CA LEU A 577 17.27 -20.31 10.12
C LEU A 577 17.00 -21.46 9.14
N ALA A 578 15.81 -21.47 8.56
CA ALA A 578 15.26 -22.61 7.83
C ALA A 578 15.57 -22.62 6.32
N LEU A 579 15.58 -21.44 5.71
CA LEU A 579 15.48 -21.32 4.26
C LEU A 579 16.55 -20.39 3.71
N ALA A 580 17.05 -20.73 2.52
CA ALA A 580 17.97 -19.93 1.75
C ALA A 580 17.43 -19.73 0.33
N GLN A 581 17.71 -18.57 -0.25
CA GLN A 581 17.43 -18.27 -1.66
C GLN A 581 18.71 -17.75 -2.31
N ARG A 582 18.95 -18.15 -3.56
CA ARG A 582 19.98 -17.55 -4.41
C ARG A 582 19.30 -16.85 -5.57
N PRO A 583 18.97 -15.54 -5.44
CA PRO A 583 18.23 -14.83 -6.47
C PRO A 583 18.91 -14.90 -7.84
N GLN A 584 20.25 -14.89 -7.88
CA GLN A 584 21.08 -14.96 -9.09
C GLN A 584 20.95 -16.26 -9.89
N GLN A 585 20.46 -17.35 -9.29
CA GLN A 585 20.36 -18.64 -9.97
C GLN A 585 18.96 -18.87 -10.51
N ASP A 586 18.08 -19.45 -9.71
CA ASP A 586 16.69 -19.77 -10.09
C ASP A 586 15.67 -19.05 -9.22
N GLY A 587 16.13 -18.26 -8.23
CA GLY A 587 15.26 -17.57 -7.29
C GLY A 587 14.39 -18.51 -6.44
N ARG A 588 14.67 -19.82 -6.40
CA ARG A 588 13.90 -20.76 -5.60
C ARG A 588 14.33 -20.71 -4.14
N LEU A 589 13.41 -21.08 -3.25
CA LEU A 589 13.71 -21.31 -1.85
C LEU A 589 14.22 -22.73 -1.65
N TYR A 590 15.25 -22.84 -0.84
CA TYR A 590 15.93 -24.09 -0.51
C TYR A 590 15.95 -24.26 1.00
N HIS A 591 15.78 -25.49 1.45
CA HIS A 591 16.05 -25.82 2.83
C HIS A 591 17.56 -25.68 3.08
N ARG A 592 17.94 -24.88 4.08
CA ARG A 592 19.35 -24.46 4.26
C ARG A 592 20.28 -25.66 4.49
N THR A 593 19.87 -26.61 5.32
CA THR A 593 20.73 -27.75 5.71
C THR A 593 20.84 -28.78 4.60
N THR A 594 19.70 -29.15 4.00
CA THR A 594 19.66 -30.23 3.00
C THR A 594 19.97 -29.74 1.59
N GLY A 595 19.86 -28.44 1.32
CA GLY A 595 20.01 -27.86 -0.01
C GLY A 595 18.89 -28.26 -0.99
N MET A 596 17.82 -28.90 -0.51
CA MET A 596 16.70 -29.32 -1.35
C MET A 596 15.72 -28.17 -1.57
N PRO A 597 15.12 -28.04 -2.78
CA PRO A 597 14.12 -27.03 -3.03
C PRO A 597 12.87 -27.24 -2.16
N VAL A 598 12.26 -26.15 -1.73
CA VAL A 598 11.00 -26.15 -0.97
C VAL A 598 9.85 -25.81 -1.91
N GLY A 599 8.72 -26.50 -1.76
CA GLY A 599 7.52 -26.24 -2.55
C GLY A 599 6.90 -24.88 -2.20
N SER A 600 6.53 -24.10 -3.23
CA SER A 600 5.66 -22.94 -3.07
C SER A 600 4.23 -23.40 -2.80
N LEU A 601 3.50 -22.66 -1.95
CA LEU A 601 2.04 -22.81 -1.84
C LEU A 601 1.33 -22.08 -2.97
#